data_AF-E3CWJ9-F1
#
_entry.id   AF-E3CWJ9-F1
#
_cell.length_a   1.000
_cell.length_b   1.000
_cell.length_c   1.000
_cell.angle_alpha   90.00
_cell.angle_beta   90.00
_cell.angle_gamma   90.00
#
_symmetry.space_group_name_H-M   'P 1'
#
loop_
_entity.id
_entity.type
_entity.pdbx_description
1 polymer ?
#
loop_
_entity_poly.entity_id
_entity_poly.type
_entity_poly.pdbx_seq_one_letter_code
_entity_poly.pdbx_strand_id
1 'polypeptide(L)'
;MRDQEEDRNYRATERPRRDFGATRREEEDQEPPRKAPWPLRLLAWGALVAIFFAVGYGATSLVFQWLDAKGTRADQTVANSREAQELVSQDQDRPEQGQVTFTLSVPAGEAFENRSIQVLGGGLVEEDLKKVLDAYMTELKSSGWMADQVPIRHLFRSGEWLYLDLGSSFAGGLKALDPKRAGLVMTGLVKTVGDNFAPLRKVKVYVEGREAPDRKPLDLSKPWVLKS
;
A
#
# COMPACT_ATOMS: atom_id res chain seq x y z
N MET A 1 -64.79 -23.15 59.76
CA MET A 1 -65.16 -24.48 60.27
C MET A 1 -66.34 -24.95 59.45
N ARG A 2 -66.27 -26.18 58.88
CA ARG A 2 -67.40 -27.03 58.47
C ARG A 2 -68.25 -26.48 57.29
N ASP A 3 -68.65 -27.22 56.25
CA ASP A 3 -68.77 -28.64 55.92
C ASP A 3 -68.66 -28.74 54.37
N GLN A 4 -68.01 -29.74 53.77
CA GLN A 4 -68.65 -30.96 53.20
C GLN A 4 -70.00 -30.70 52.53
N GLU A 5 -70.05 -30.92 51.20
CA GLU A 5 -70.90 -31.93 50.54
C GLU A 5 -72.39 -31.53 50.58
N GLU A 6 -73.08 -31.32 49.47
CA GLU A 6 -73.67 -32.29 48.56
C GLU A 6 -74.36 -31.39 47.50
N ASP A 7 -74.34 -31.67 46.20
CA ASP A 7 -75.44 -32.49 45.72
C ASP A 7 -75.14 -33.16 44.40
N ARG A 8 -75.49 -34.43 44.44
CA ARG A 8 -75.39 -35.41 43.38
C ARG A 8 -76.58 -35.25 42.43
N ASN A 9 -76.27 -35.38 41.14
CA ASN A 9 -76.99 -36.30 40.25
C ASN A 9 -78.39 -35.89 39.77
N TYR A 10 -78.45 -35.32 38.56
CA TYR A 10 -79.56 -35.56 37.64
C TYR A 10 -79.08 -36.28 36.37
N ARG A 11 -79.53 -37.52 36.35
CA ARG A 11 -79.59 -38.58 35.34
C ARG A 11 -80.00 -38.11 33.93
N ALA A 12 -79.16 -38.48 32.97
CA ALA A 12 -79.42 -39.05 31.63
C ALA A 12 -80.60 -38.54 30.78
N THR A 13 -80.27 -38.16 29.54
CA THR A 13 -80.94 -38.72 28.34
C THR A 13 -80.00 -38.69 27.14
N GLU A 14 -79.88 -39.85 26.51
CA GLU A 14 -79.02 -40.18 25.38
C GLU A 14 -79.44 -39.45 24.09
N ARG A 15 -78.45 -39.00 23.31
CA ARG A 15 -78.54 -38.85 21.84
C ARG A 15 -77.19 -39.12 21.18
N PRO A 16 -77.19 -39.57 19.91
CA PRO A 16 -76.24 -40.57 19.43
C PRO A 16 -74.95 -39.97 18.86
N ARG A 17 -73.85 -40.69 19.16
CA ARG A 17 -72.73 -41.04 18.29
C ARG A 17 -72.59 -40.14 17.04
N ARG A 18 -71.87 -39.03 17.21
CA ARG A 18 -71.08 -38.45 16.12
C ARG A 18 -69.63 -38.82 16.38
N ASP A 19 -69.08 -39.58 15.44
CA ASP A 19 -67.66 -39.87 15.30
C ASP A 19 -66.89 -38.55 15.46
N PHE A 20 -66.29 -38.35 16.62
CA PHE A 20 -65.19 -37.42 16.76
C PHE A 20 -64.03 -38.09 16.02
N GLY A 21 -63.84 -37.66 14.78
CA GLY A 21 -62.67 -37.96 13.99
C GLY A 21 -61.43 -37.79 14.86
N ALA A 22 -60.83 -38.94 15.15
CA ALA A 22 -59.48 -39.16 15.60
C ALA A 22 -58.72 -37.89 16.05
N THR A 23 -58.74 -37.61 17.34
CA THR A 23 -57.52 -37.12 18.00
C THR A 23 -56.50 -38.26 17.98
N ARG A 24 -55.88 -38.46 16.81
CA ARG A 24 -54.57 -39.09 16.74
C ARG A 24 -53.58 -37.95 16.66
N ARG A 25 -53.35 -37.31 17.81
CA ARG A 25 -52.05 -36.69 18.03
C ARG A 25 -51.15 -37.91 18.19
N GLU A 26 -50.60 -38.37 17.07
CA GLU A 26 -49.45 -39.24 17.11
C GLU A 26 -48.44 -38.47 17.95
N GLU A 27 -48.27 -38.92 19.19
CA GLU A 27 -47.04 -38.69 19.94
C GLU A 27 -45.96 -39.32 19.06
N GLU A 28 -45.49 -38.55 18.06
CA GLU A 28 -44.23 -38.81 17.42
C GLU A 28 -43.20 -38.70 18.55
N ASP A 29 -42.78 -39.86 19.02
CA ASP A 29 -41.52 -40.06 19.72
C ASP A 29 -40.51 -39.09 19.12
N GLN A 30 -40.22 -37.99 19.83
CA GLN A 30 -39.15 -37.10 19.45
C GLN A 30 -37.85 -37.88 19.66
N GLU A 31 -37.44 -38.62 18.63
CA GLU A 31 -36.10 -39.14 18.51
C GLU A 31 -35.15 -37.97 18.82
N PRO A 32 -34.20 -38.11 19.76
CA PRO A 32 -33.23 -37.05 20.03
C PRO A 32 -32.60 -36.67 18.69
N PRO A 33 -32.48 -35.37 18.35
CA PRO A 33 -32.11 -34.94 17.02
C PRO A 33 -30.84 -35.68 16.61
N ARG A 34 -30.98 -36.61 15.67
CA ARG A 34 -29.89 -37.48 15.24
C ARG A 34 -28.78 -36.58 14.75
N LYS A 35 -27.74 -36.40 15.58
CA LYS A 35 -26.56 -35.60 15.26
C LYS A 35 -26.08 -36.10 13.91
N ALA A 36 -26.15 -35.24 12.89
CA ALA A 36 -25.71 -35.58 11.55
C ALA A 36 -24.33 -36.26 11.63
N PRO A 37 -24.15 -37.44 11.01
CA PRO A 37 -22.90 -38.19 11.08
C PRO A 37 -21.76 -37.28 10.66
N TRP A 38 -20.64 -37.38 11.38
CA TRP A 38 -19.46 -36.53 11.22
C TRP A 38 -19.06 -36.21 9.75
N PRO A 39 -19.09 -37.15 8.79
CA PRO A 39 -18.79 -36.83 7.39
C PRO A 39 -19.78 -35.85 6.73
N LEU A 40 -21.08 -35.92 7.08
CA LEU A 40 -22.08 -34.96 6.57
C LEU A 40 -21.85 -33.56 7.13
N ARG A 41 -21.29 -33.44 8.34
CA ARG A 41 -20.88 -32.14 8.88
C ARG A 41 -19.69 -31.58 8.10
N LEU A 42 -18.73 -32.43 7.74
CA LEU A 42 -17.59 -32.02 6.92
C LEU A 42 -18.06 -31.52 5.54
N LEU A 43 -19.02 -32.22 4.94
CA LEU A 43 -19.65 -31.83 3.68
C LEU A 43 -20.42 -30.51 3.80
N ALA A 44 -21.17 -30.31 4.89
CA ALA A 44 -21.86 -29.06 5.17
C ALA A 44 -20.90 -27.89 5.39
N TRP A 45 -19.79 -28.09 6.12
CA TRP A 45 -18.73 -27.09 6.28
C TRP A 45 -18.04 -26.79 4.95
N GLY A 46 -17.77 -27.82 4.13
CA GLY A 46 -17.21 -27.65 2.79
C GLY A 46 -18.12 -26.85 1.86
N ALA A 47 -19.42 -27.15 1.87
CA ALA A 47 -20.43 -26.40 1.12
C ALA A 47 -20.54 -24.96 1.62
N LEU A 48 -20.47 -24.73 2.93
CA LEU A 48 -20.47 -23.39 3.51
C LEU A 48 -19.25 -22.58 3.03
N VAL A 49 -18.04 -23.14 3.12
CA VAL A 49 -16.82 -22.50 2.59
C VAL A 49 -16.94 -22.25 1.09
N ALA A 50 -17.45 -23.20 0.31
CA ALA A 50 -17.65 -23.04 -1.13
C ALA A 50 -18.65 -21.93 -1.49
N ILE A 51 -19.74 -21.79 -0.73
CA ILE A 51 -20.70 -20.69 -0.90
C ILE A 51 -20.05 -19.36 -0.57
N PHE A 52 -19.30 -19.27 0.54
CA PHE A 52 -18.54 -18.06 0.87
C PHE A 52 -17.46 -17.74 -0.16
N PHE A 53 -16.84 -18.75 -0.76
CA PHE A 53 -15.87 -18.58 -1.84
C PHE A 53 -16.56 -18.10 -3.12
N ALA A 54 -17.70 -18.67 -3.49
CA ALA A 54 -18.47 -18.27 -4.66
C ALA A 54 -19.07 -16.86 -4.51
N VAL A 55 -19.59 -16.53 -3.33
CA VAL A 55 -20.08 -15.17 -3.02
C VAL A 55 -18.90 -14.20 -2.88
N GLY A 56 -17.78 -14.59 -2.29
CA GLY A 56 -16.58 -13.75 -2.18
C GLY A 56 -15.94 -13.43 -3.53
N TYR A 57 -15.84 -14.42 -4.42
CA TYR A 57 -15.33 -14.25 -5.79
C TYR A 57 -16.36 -13.62 -6.74
N GLY A 58 -17.66 -13.82 -6.50
CA GLY A 58 -18.73 -13.30 -7.36
C GLY A 58 -19.25 -11.92 -6.96
N ALA A 59 -19.24 -11.56 -5.67
CA ALA A 59 -19.79 -10.28 -5.20
C ALA A 59 -18.85 -9.11 -5.44
N THR A 60 -17.54 -9.34 -5.60
CA THR A 60 -16.59 -8.28 -5.92
C THR A 60 -16.85 -7.70 -7.29
N SER A 61 -17.16 -8.50 -8.32
CA SER A 61 -17.39 -8.01 -9.69
C SER A 61 -18.60 -7.07 -9.81
N LEU A 62 -19.65 -7.27 -9.00
CA LEU A 62 -20.82 -6.41 -8.98
C LEU A 62 -20.59 -5.12 -8.18
N VAL A 63 -19.82 -5.18 -7.09
CA VAL A 63 -19.44 -3.98 -6.31
C VAL A 63 -18.50 -3.09 -7.12
N PHE A 64 -17.57 -3.67 -7.89
CA PHE A 64 -16.70 -2.92 -8.79
C PHE A 64 -17.47 -2.24 -9.92
N GLN A 65 -18.45 -2.91 -10.54
CA GLN A 65 -19.31 -2.28 -11.56
C GLN A 65 -20.17 -1.13 -11.01
N TRP A 66 -20.62 -1.22 -9.75
CA TRP A 66 -21.37 -0.13 -9.10
C TRP A 66 -20.47 1.05 -8.69
N LEU A 67 -19.22 0.79 -8.34
CA LEU A 67 -18.21 1.82 -8.02
C LEU A 67 -17.74 2.56 -9.29
N ASP A 68 -17.57 1.82 -10.39
CA ASP A 68 -17.12 2.37 -11.68
C ASP A 68 -18.20 3.28 -12.31
N ALA A 69 -19.48 2.92 -12.15
CA ALA A 69 -20.62 3.74 -12.60
C ALA A 69 -20.77 5.08 -11.84
N LYS A 70 -20.12 5.24 -10.68
CA LYS A 70 -20.17 6.47 -9.86
C LYS A 70 -18.93 7.36 -9.96
N GLY A 71 -17.95 7.02 -10.81
CA GLY A 71 -16.96 7.99 -11.29
C GLY A 71 -16.06 8.62 -10.23
N THR A 72 -15.74 7.91 -9.15
CA THR A 72 -14.73 8.36 -8.18
C THR A 72 -13.47 7.50 -8.33
N ARG A 73 -12.53 7.98 -9.16
CA ARG A 73 -11.15 7.47 -9.22
C ARG A 73 -10.48 7.70 -7.87
N ALA A 74 -10.45 6.67 -7.04
CA ALA A 74 -9.61 6.60 -5.86
C ALA A 74 -8.39 5.72 -6.19
N ASP A 75 -7.25 6.38 -6.24
CA ASP A 75 -5.93 5.92 -5.81
C ASP A 75 -5.62 4.41 -5.97
N GLN A 76 -4.82 4.11 -7.00
CA GLN A 76 -4.47 2.76 -7.45
C GLN A 76 -3.62 2.01 -6.41
N THR A 77 -4.28 1.26 -5.54
CA THR A 77 -3.67 0.13 -4.84
C THR A 77 -3.87 -1.12 -5.69
N VAL A 78 -2.78 -1.58 -6.32
CA VAL A 78 -2.76 -2.80 -7.15
C VAL A 78 -2.84 -4.03 -6.25
N ALA A 79 -3.96 -4.74 -6.31
CA ALA A 79 -4.22 -5.94 -5.53
C ALA A 79 -4.63 -7.13 -6.40
N ASN A 80 -4.02 -7.33 -7.58
CA ASN A 80 -4.11 -8.62 -8.28
C ASN A 80 -3.00 -8.85 -9.31
N SER A 81 -2.38 -10.03 -9.30
CA SER A 81 -1.32 -10.44 -10.23
C SER A 81 -1.79 -10.61 -11.69
N ARG A 82 -3.12 -10.61 -11.95
CA ARG A 82 -3.67 -10.64 -13.32
C ARG A 82 -3.82 -9.28 -13.98
N GLU A 83 -4.09 -8.21 -13.22
CA GLU A 83 -4.06 -6.84 -13.76
C GLU A 83 -2.63 -6.41 -14.08
N ALA A 84 -1.62 -6.94 -13.37
CA ALA A 84 -0.22 -6.78 -13.76
C ALA A 84 0.09 -7.43 -15.13
N GLN A 85 -0.64 -8.46 -15.55
CA GLN A 85 -0.46 -9.13 -16.83
C GLN A 85 -1.30 -8.53 -17.97
N GLU A 86 -2.50 -8.01 -17.65
CA GLU A 86 -3.30 -7.22 -18.60
C GLU A 86 -2.72 -5.82 -18.83
N LEU A 87 -2.11 -5.17 -17.83
CA LEU A 87 -1.33 -3.95 -18.02
C LEU A 87 -0.06 -4.18 -18.87
N VAL A 88 0.52 -5.38 -18.83
CA VAL A 88 1.64 -5.77 -19.72
C VAL A 88 1.17 -6.06 -21.15
N SER A 89 -0.10 -6.46 -21.33
CA SER A 89 -0.67 -6.80 -22.64
C SER A 89 -1.40 -5.63 -23.31
N GLN A 90 -1.87 -4.66 -22.54
CA GLN A 90 -2.45 -3.39 -22.99
C GLN A 90 -1.39 -2.27 -23.11
N ASP A 91 -0.10 -2.64 -23.19
CA ASP A 91 1.03 -1.70 -23.38
C ASP A 91 1.47 -1.61 -24.85
N GLN A 92 0.67 -2.11 -25.81
CA GLN A 92 0.98 -1.98 -27.25
C GLN A 92 0.66 -0.59 -27.84
N ASP A 93 0.00 0.30 -27.09
CA ASP A 93 -0.26 1.70 -27.47
C ASP A 93 0.29 2.70 -26.43
N ARG A 94 1.23 2.29 -25.57
CA ARG A 94 1.97 3.23 -24.71
C ARG A 94 3.02 3.92 -25.58
N PRO A 95 3.13 5.26 -25.58
CA PRO A 95 4.26 5.91 -26.23
C PRO A 95 5.52 5.28 -25.66
N GLU A 96 6.42 4.83 -26.54
CA GLU A 96 7.60 4.06 -26.16
C GLU A 96 8.21 4.61 -24.88
N GLN A 97 8.57 3.73 -23.94
CA GLN A 97 9.38 4.07 -22.76
C GLN A 97 10.71 4.68 -23.25
N GLY A 98 10.67 5.97 -23.56
CA GLY A 98 11.74 6.69 -24.20
C GLY A 98 12.85 6.92 -23.20
N GLN A 99 14.09 6.87 -23.69
CA GLN A 99 15.21 7.37 -22.91
C GLN A 99 15.01 8.87 -22.67
N VAL A 100 14.88 9.25 -21.40
CA VAL A 100 14.82 10.64 -20.96
C VAL A 100 16.23 11.06 -20.57
N THR A 101 16.65 12.23 -21.06
CA THR A 101 17.94 12.81 -20.70
C THR A 101 17.80 13.67 -19.46
N PHE A 102 18.61 13.38 -18.44
CA PHE A 102 18.72 14.16 -17.21
C PHE A 102 20.11 14.78 -17.09
N THR A 103 20.21 15.90 -16.38
CA THR A 103 21.46 16.64 -16.16
C THR A 103 21.94 16.50 -14.73
N LEU A 104 23.13 15.95 -14.53
CA LEU A 104 23.82 15.89 -13.25
C LEU A 104 24.74 17.10 -13.11
N SER A 105 24.59 17.89 -12.05
CA SER A 105 25.51 18.98 -11.71
C SER A 105 26.58 18.49 -10.74
N VAL A 106 27.65 17.90 -11.28
CA VAL A 106 28.72 17.27 -10.48
C VAL A 106 29.78 18.31 -10.12
N PRO A 107 30.21 18.41 -8.86
CA PRO A 107 31.30 19.31 -8.47
C PRO A 107 32.61 19.00 -9.22
N ALA A 108 33.29 20.03 -9.71
CA ALA A 108 34.58 19.94 -10.39
C ALA A 108 35.46 21.14 -9.98
N GLY A 109 36.41 20.91 -9.08
CA GLY A 109 37.18 21.98 -8.44
C GLY A 109 36.27 22.92 -7.65
N GLU A 110 36.18 24.19 -8.07
CA GLU A 110 35.31 25.20 -7.44
C GLU A 110 33.98 25.44 -8.20
N ALA A 111 33.77 24.74 -9.31
CA ALA A 111 32.61 24.90 -10.18
C ALA A 111 31.80 23.59 -10.29
N PHE A 112 30.80 23.59 -11.18
CA PHE A 112 30.02 22.41 -11.54
C PHE A 112 30.25 22.05 -13.00
N GLU A 113 30.45 20.77 -13.25
CA GLU A 113 30.40 20.17 -14.57
C GLU A 113 29.01 19.55 -14.76
N ASN A 114 28.34 19.90 -15.86
CA ASN A 114 27.06 19.30 -16.20
C ASN A 114 27.33 18.01 -17.00
N ARG A 115 26.83 16.88 -16.49
CA ARG A 115 26.90 15.58 -17.16
C ARG A 115 25.50 15.11 -17.53
N SER A 116 25.32 14.63 -18.75
CA SER A 116 24.03 14.09 -19.18
C SER A 116 23.99 12.59 -18.98
N ILE A 117 22.88 12.10 -18.43
CA ILE A 117 22.58 10.67 -18.36
C ILE A 117 21.27 10.39 -19.07
N GLN A 118 21.19 9.21 -19.69
CA GLN A 118 19.97 8.73 -20.30
C GLN A 118 19.40 7.63 -19.44
N VAL A 119 18.14 7.79 -19.05
CA VAL A 119 17.44 6.86 -18.18
C VAL A 119 16.17 6.43 -18.89
N LEU A 120 15.86 5.13 -18.84
CA LEU A 120 14.57 4.61 -19.26
C LEU A 120 13.49 5.25 -18.37
N GLY A 121 12.76 6.21 -18.93
CA GLY A 121 11.70 6.94 -18.27
C GLY A 121 10.33 6.29 -18.47
N GLY A 122 9.29 6.95 -17.95
CA GLY A 122 7.89 6.50 -18.09
C GLY A 122 7.35 5.71 -16.90
N GLY A 123 8.12 5.62 -15.82
CA GLY A 123 7.71 5.13 -14.50
C GLY A 123 7.21 6.26 -13.58
N LEU A 124 7.15 5.99 -12.28
CA LEU A 124 6.86 7.03 -11.27
C LEU A 124 8.00 8.04 -11.23
N VAL A 125 7.68 9.32 -11.00
CA VAL A 125 8.70 10.39 -10.88
C VAL A 125 9.74 10.04 -9.83
N GLU A 126 9.32 9.43 -8.72
CA GLU A 126 10.17 8.95 -7.63
C GLU A 126 11.18 7.88 -8.08
N GLU A 127 10.83 7.02 -9.04
CA GLU A 127 11.74 6.03 -9.59
C GLU A 127 12.81 6.69 -10.45
N ASP A 128 12.42 7.63 -11.31
CA ASP A 128 13.37 8.37 -12.13
C ASP A 128 14.28 9.25 -11.28
N LEU A 129 13.73 9.87 -10.24
CA LEU A 129 14.48 10.64 -9.26
C LEU A 129 15.47 9.75 -8.51
N LYS A 130 15.08 8.53 -8.13
CA LYS A 130 16.00 7.55 -7.55
C LYS A 130 17.14 7.21 -8.51
N LYS A 131 16.83 6.89 -9.78
CA LYS A 131 17.85 6.56 -10.79
C LYS A 131 18.83 7.72 -11.01
N VAL A 132 18.32 8.95 -11.14
CA VAL A 132 19.14 10.16 -11.32
C VAL A 132 20.04 10.42 -10.11
N LEU A 133 19.51 10.28 -8.90
CA LEU A 133 20.30 10.48 -7.68
C LEU A 133 21.30 9.34 -7.45
N ASP A 134 20.97 8.10 -7.75
CA ASP A 134 21.92 6.98 -7.68
C ASP A 134 23.08 7.20 -8.68
N ALA A 135 22.78 7.71 -9.88
CA ALA A 135 23.81 8.13 -10.84
C ALA A 135 24.66 9.29 -10.30
N TYR A 136 24.04 10.32 -9.70
CA TYR A 136 24.77 11.42 -9.06
C TYR A 136 25.72 10.94 -7.96
N MET A 137 25.28 10.03 -7.07
CA MET A 137 26.13 9.46 -6.03
C MET A 137 27.29 8.63 -6.61
N THR A 138 27.03 7.93 -7.71
CA THR A 138 28.06 7.18 -8.45
C THR A 138 29.11 8.11 -9.05
N GLU A 139 28.68 9.24 -9.62
CA GLU A 139 29.58 10.28 -10.14
C GLU A 139 30.41 10.92 -9.03
N LEU A 140 29.83 11.21 -7.86
CA LEU A 140 30.59 11.72 -6.72
C LEU A 140 31.69 10.75 -6.27
N LYS A 141 31.40 9.45 -6.29
CA LYS A 141 32.40 8.43 -5.98
C LYS A 141 33.49 8.37 -7.05
N SER A 142 33.12 8.28 -8.32
CA SER A 142 34.08 8.12 -9.43
C SER A 142 34.99 9.34 -9.59
N SER A 143 34.48 10.53 -9.29
CA SER A 143 35.23 11.80 -9.32
C SER A 143 36.00 12.11 -8.03
N GLY A 144 35.97 11.22 -7.03
CA GLY A 144 36.73 11.36 -5.78
C GLY A 144 36.19 12.41 -4.80
N TRP A 145 34.93 12.83 -4.97
CA TRP A 145 34.22 13.69 -4.01
C TRP A 145 33.60 12.92 -2.86
N MET A 146 33.41 11.62 -3.03
CA MET A 146 33.00 10.68 -1.98
C MET A 146 33.92 9.46 -2.02
N ALA A 147 34.33 8.97 -0.85
CA ALA A 147 35.17 7.76 -0.77
C ALA A 147 34.36 6.48 -1.11
N ASP A 148 33.13 6.44 -0.62
CA ASP A 148 32.25 5.27 -0.74
C ASP A 148 31.01 5.59 -1.58
N GLN A 149 30.38 4.53 -2.09
CA GLN A 149 29.06 4.67 -2.68
C GLN A 149 28.07 5.04 -1.57
N VAL A 150 27.23 6.03 -1.84
CA VAL A 150 26.17 6.45 -0.93
C VAL A 150 24.86 5.77 -1.35
N PRO A 151 24.33 4.82 -0.57
CA PRO A 151 23.06 4.19 -0.90
C PRO A 151 21.90 5.13 -0.57
N ILE A 152 20.94 5.23 -1.49
CA ILE A 152 19.67 5.91 -1.26
C ILE A 152 18.68 4.90 -0.71
N ARG A 153 18.26 5.09 0.54
CA ARG A 153 17.35 4.17 1.25
C ARG A 153 15.90 4.46 0.89
N HIS A 154 15.50 5.70 1.09
CA HIS A 154 14.14 6.16 0.82
C HIS A 154 14.19 7.58 0.26
N LEU A 155 13.22 7.89 -0.60
CA LEU A 155 12.98 9.26 -1.04
C LEU A 155 11.49 9.49 -1.16
N PHE A 156 11.08 10.72 -0.91
CA PHE A 156 9.69 11.16 -1.07
C PHE A 156 9.65 12.65 -1.39
N ARG A 157 8.64 13.07 -2.16
CA ARG A 157 8.46 14.47 -2.54
C ARG A 157 7.15 15.04 -2.03
N SER A 158 7.15 16.32 -1.70
CA SER A 158 5.94 17.07 -1.32
C SER A 158 6.07 18.53 -1.72
N GLY A 159 5.26 18.97 -2.69
CA GLY A 159 5.37 20.32 -3.26
C GLY A 159 6.79 20.57 -3.78
N GLU A 160 7.47 21.57 -3.24
CA GLU A 160 8.86 21.94 -3.59
C GLU A 160 9.94 21.11 -2.85
N TRP A 161 9.52 20.22 -1.95
CA TRP A 161 10.43 19.48 -1.06
C TRP A 161 10.74 18.09 -1.60
N LEU A 162 12.01 17.74 -1.54
CA LEU A 162 12.51 16.38 -1.59
C LEU A 162 13.04 16.00 -0.21
N TYR A 163 12.50 14.92 0.35
CA TYR A 163 13.04 14.28 1.55
C TYR A 163 13.85 13.07 1.10
N LEU A 164 15.12 13.04 1.50
CA LEU A 164 16.08 12.04 1.03
C LEU A 164 16.73 11.36 2.23
N ASP A 165 16.52 10.05 2.37
CA ASP A 165 17.17 9.22 3.38
C ASP A 165 18.35 8.47 2.77
N LEU A 166 19.54 8.77 3.28
CA LEU A 166 20.81 8.27 2.78
C LEU A 166 21.47 7.33 3.79
N GLY A 167 22.32 6.44 3.28
CA GLY A 167 23.16 5.63 4.14
C GLY A 167 24.18 6.44 4.92
N SER A 168 24.68 5.84 6.01
CA SER A 168 25.73 6.41 6.87
C SER A 168 27.02 6.83 6.16
N SER A 169 27.35 6.22 5.01
CA SER A 169 28.50 6.62 4.18
C SER A 169 28.41 8.06 3.67
N PHE A 170 27.20 8.62 3.55
CA PHE A 170 27.02 10.02 3.18
C PHE A 170 27.60 10.99 4.23
N ALA A 171 27.22 10.77 5.50
CA ALA A 171 27.69 11.61 6.59
C ALA A 171 29.20 11.44 6.80
N GLY A 172 29.70 10.22 6.69
CA GLY A 172 31.15 9.94 6.75
C GLY A 172 31.92 10.63 5.62
N GLY A 173 31.41 10.53 4.39
CA GLY A 173 32.01 11.16 3.21
C GLY A 173 32.02 12.69 3.30
N LEU A 174 30.92 13.32 3.71
CA LEU A 174 30.88 14.77 3.93
C LEU A 174 31.87 15.21 5.00
N LYS A 175 32.05 14.45 6.09
CA LYS A 175 33.01 14.77 7.16
C LYS A 175 34.46 14.71 6.72
N ALA A 176 34.78 13.91 5.71
CA ALA A 176 36.11 13.85 5.13
C ALA A 176 36.42 15.05 4.23
N LEU A 177 35.40 15.82 3.82
CA LEU A 177 35.55 17.03 3.03
C LEU A 177 35.70 18.27 3.92
N ASP A 178 36.41 19.27 3.42
CA ASP A 178 36.33 20.61 4.02
C ASP A 178 34.93 21.22 3.79
N PRO A 179 34.53 22.25 4.59
CA PRO A 179 33.19 22.83 4.50
C PRO A 179 32.81 23.39 3.12
N LYS A 180 33.78 23.93 2.36
CA LYS A 180 33.51 24.48 1.03
C LYS A 180 33.18 23.34 0.07
N ARG A 181 33.98 22.27 0.08
CA ARG A 181 33.74 21.08 -0.76
C ARG A 181 32.47 20.34 -0.38
N ALA A 182 32.20 20.16 0.91
CA ALA A 182 30.93 19.60 1.38
C ALA A 182 29.73 20.43 0.89
N GLY A 183 29.87 21.77 0.91
CA GLY A 183 28.85 22.70 0.42
C GLY A 183 28.59 22.55 -1.08
N LEU A 184 29.64 22.32 -1.88
CA LEU A 184 29.52 22.06 -3.32
C LEU A 184 28.77 20.75 -3.58
N VAL A 185 29.03 19.68 -2.82
CA VAL A 185 28.28 18.42 -2.95
C VAL A 185 26.78 18.64 -2.71
N MET A 186 26.42 19.34 -1.64
CA MET A 186 25.02 19.62 -1.32
C MET A 186 24.36 20.52 -2.37
N THR A 187 25.10 21.51 -2.88
CA THR A 187 24.61 22.43 -3.90
C THR A 187 24.41 21.73 -5.24
N GLY A 188 25.35 20.87 -5.66
CA GLY A 188 25.24 20.03 -6.85
C GLY A 188 24.05 19.07 -6.77
N LEU A 189 23.77 18.52 -5.58
CA LEU A 189 22.61 17.68 -5.33
C LEU A 189 21.31 18.45 -5.57
N VAL A 190 21.14 19.62 -4.92
CA VAL A 190 19.92 20.43 -5.10
C VAL A 190 19.78 20.92 -6.54
N LYS A 191 20.87 21.31 -7.18
CA LYS A 191 20.86 21.75 -8.59
C LYS A 191 20.45 20.61 -9.52
N THR A 192 21.00 19.42 -9.35
CA THR A 192 20.59 18.22 -10.08
C THR A 192 19.09 17.93 -9.89
N VAL A 193 18.56 18.06 -8.67
CA VAL A 193 17.13 17.85 -8.43
C VAL A 193 16.30 18.93 -9.13
N GLY A 194 16.63 20.20 -8.92
CA GLY A 194 15.84 21.34 -9.40
C GLY A 194 15.87 21.56 -10.90
N ASP A 195 16.98 21.23 -11.56
CA ASP A 195 17.12 21.36 -13.01
C ASP A 195 16.31 20.29 -13.76
N ASN A 196 16.04 19.14 -13.13
CA ASN A 196 15.39 18.00 -13.77
C ASN A 196 13.93 17.78 -13.35
N PHE A 197 13.55 18.14 -12.11
CA PHE A 197 12.29 17.74 -11.51
C PHE A 197 11.53 18.94 -10.94
N ALA A 198 10.73 19.60 -11.77
CA ALA A 198 9.84 20.66 -11.27
C ALA A 198 8.72 20.07 -10.38
N PRO A 199 8.32 20.73 -9.27
CA PRO A 199 8.78 22.03 -8.77
C PRO A 199 9.84 21.93 -7.67
N LEU A 200 10.62 20.83 -7.60
CA LEU A 200 11.53 20.57 -6.50
C LEU A 200 12.66 21.60 -6.44
N ARG A 201 12.82 22.24 -5.28
CA ARG A 201 13.85 23.28 -5.05
C ARG A 201 14.52 23.17 -3.68
N LYS A 202 13.98 22.33 -2.81
CA LYS A 202 14.41 22.17 -1.41
C LYS A 202 14.72 20.70 -1.15
N VAL A 203 15.89 20.40 -0.63
CA VAL A 203 16.28 19.03 -0.27
C VAL A 203 16.54 18.95 1.23
N LYS A 204 15.83 18.07 1.91
CA LYS A 204 16.02 17.74 3.32
C LYS A 204 16.63 16.33 3.41
N VAL A 205 17.82 16.24 4.00
CA VAL A 205 18.56 14.99 4.12
C VAL A 205 18.35 14.36 5.49
N TYR A 206 18.09 13.06 5.49
CA TYR A 206 18.16 12.17 6.62
C TYR A 206 19.30 11.17 6.40
N VAL A 207 19.85 10.67 7.50
CA VAL A 207 20.88 9.62 7.48
C VAL A 207 20.38 8.48 8.34
N GLU A 208 20.20 7.31 7.74
CA GLU A 208 19.67 6.12 8.41
C GLU A 208 18.32 6.40 9.12
N GLY A 209 17.43 7.14 8.45
CA GLY A 209 16.10 7.50 8.95
C GLY A 209 16.09 8.55 10.08
N ARG A 210 17.24 9.16 10.39
CA ARG A 210 17.37 10.16 11.47
C ARG A 210 17.90 11.47 10.94
N GLU A 211 17.57 12.57 11.62
CA GLU A 211 18.26 13.83 11.37
C GLU A 211 19.73 13.71 11.73
N ALA A 212 20.61 14.29 10.91
CA ALA A 212 22.04 14.25 11.20
C ALA A 212 22.31 14.96 12.54
N PRO A 213 22.87 14.26 13.54
CA PRO A 213 23.09 14.84 14.86
C PRO A 213 24.27 15.82 14.86
N ASP A 214 25.23 15.61 13.95
CA ASP A 214 26.41 16.44 13.80
C ASP A 214 26.16 17.57 12.79
N ARG A 215 26.54 18.78 13.17
CA ARG A 215 26.40 19.99 12.34
C ARG A 215 27.70 20.36 11.62
N LYS A 216 28.73 19.51 11.69
CA LYS A 216 30.01 19.69 11.01
C LYS A 216 30.21 18.61 9.93
N PRO A 217 30.81 18.97 8.79
CA PRO A 217 31.19 20.33 8.39
C PRO A 217 29.98 21.20 7.98
N LEU A 218 28.82 20.58 7.77
CA LEU A 218 27.57 21.24 7.40
C LEU A 218 26.42 20.86 8.34
N ASP A 219 25.50 21.80 8.54
CA ASP A 219 24.27 21.56 9.29
C ASP A 219 23.17 20.96 8.40
N LEU A 220 23.09 19.64 8.34
CA LEU A 220 22.07 18.90 7.58
C LEU A 220 20.70 18.87 8.29
N SER A 221 20.59 19.40 9.52
CA SER A 221 19.29 19.53 10.20
C SER A 221 18.39 20.57 9.52
N LYS A 222 18.95 21.42 8.66
CA LYS A 222 18.20 22.38 7.84
C LYS A 222 18.09 21.89 6.40
N PRO A 223 17.01 22.23 5.70
CA PRO A 223 16.95 21.97 4.27
C PRO A 223 18.02 22.76 3.53
N TRP A 224 18.57 22.13 2.50
CA TRP A 224 19.41 22.79 1.52
C TRP A 224 18.55 23.39 0.42
N VAL A 225 18.76 24.66 0.12
CA VAL A 225 17.98 25.44 -0.85
C VAL A 225 18.94 26.34 -1.62
N LEU A 226 18.78 26.41 -2.93
CA LEU A 226 19.50 27.39 -3.75
C LEU A 226 18.87 28.76 -3.53
N LYS A 227 19.68 29.79 -3.28
CA LYS A 227 19.20 31.17 -3.25
C LYS A 227 18.74 31.53 -4.66
N SER A 228 17.49 31.96 -4.80
CA SER A 228 16.93 32.50 -6.05
C SER A 228 17.43 33.91 -6.31
#